data_AF-A0A817H2I1-F1
#
_entry.id   AF-A0A817H2I1-F1
#
_cell.length_a   1.000
_cell.length_b   1.000
_cell.length_c   1.000
_cell.angle_alpha   90.00
_cell.angle_beta   90.00
_cell.angle_gamma   90.00
#
_symmetry.space_group_name_H-M   'P 1'
#
loop_
_entity.id
_entity.type
_entity.pdbx_description
1 polymer ?
#
loop_
_entity_poly.entity_id
_entity_poly.type
_entity_poly.pdbx_seq_one_letter_code
_entity_poly.pdbx_strand_id
1 'polypeptide(L)'
;MEEPVSRMKQRARDETTSVTKIYSQEVVKTRLENPGISTGLIFPSLSSIDASLYRMRSKRYPTLPKCLTDLSLPEEWKLTKKGQPFFLVDEACNHSIWRKIQELGLSRLVSSSRREINDDDHKKADRWVLGAIDLALIPPSLVETTWVSLMNDYTPKNYQVASQFNDFMVSTYVENDSTRFGVDIWNVYEAIVNRRLRTNNHVEGYNRQMKAEFPIHPHIDQFIETLRMEHEYQHHIAEASQVQLRRRKKIYDQIDIKLVTWREEHMNKK
;
A
#
# COMPACT_ATOMS: atom_id res chain seq x y z
N MET A 1 -47.99 -13.54 9.55
CA MET A 1 -47.62 -12.15 9.19
C MET A 1 -46.17 -11.96 9.54
N GLU A 2 -45.32 -11.66 8.56
CA GLU A 2 -43.92 -11.29 8.84
C GLU A 2 -43.91 -9.94 9.58
N GLU A 3 -43.14 -9.83 10.66
CA GLU A 3 -43.05 -8.58 11.43
C GLU A 3 -42.47 -7.47 10.53
N PRO A 4 -43.04 -6.25 10.50
CA PRO A 4 -42.58 -5.16 9.62
C PRO A 4 -41.07 -4.86 9.72
N VAL A 5 -40.49 -5.05 10.91
CA VAL A 5 -39.04 -4.92 11.14
C VAL A 5 -38.24 -6.01 10.42
N SER A 6 -38.76 -7.23 10.30
CA SER A 6 -38.11 -8.32 9.54
C SER A 6 -38.02 -7.97 8.06
N ARG A 7 -39.11 -7.44 7.47
CA ARG A 7 -39.12 -6.96 6.08
C ARG A 7 -38.11 -5.84 5.86
N MET A 8 -38.04 -4.87 6.77
CA MET A 8 -37.03 -3.79 6.69
C MET A 8 -35.61 -4.36 6.70
N LYS A 9 -35.32 -5.34 7.57
CA LYS A 9 -34.01 -6.01 7.64
C LYS A 9 -33.65 -6.76 6.36
N GLN A 10 -34.62 -7.44 5.76
CA GLN A 10 -34.45 -8.14 4.48
C GLN A 10 -34.18 -7.14 3.35
N ARG A 11 -35.02 -6.11 3.21
CA ARG A 11 -34.84 -5.05 2.20
C ARG A 11 -33.51 -4.30 2.37
N ALA A 12 -33.08 -4.04 3.61
CA ALA A 12 -31.78 -3.41 3.87
C ALA A 12 -30.59 -4.27 3.40
N ARG A 13 -30.73 -5.61 3.43
CA ARG A 13 -29.75 -6.57 2.91
C ARG A 13 -29.77 -6.60 1.37
N ASP A 14 -30.96 -6.64 0.78
CA ASP A 14 -31.13 -7.01 -0.64
C ASP A 14 -31.24 -5.81 -1.59
N GLU A 15 -31.55 -4.60 -1.08
CA GLU A 15 -31.70 -3.37 -1.87
C GLU A 15 -30.55 -2.36 -1.63
N THR A 16 -30.31 -1.48 -2.62
CA THR A 16 -29.34 -0.37 -2.53
C THR A 16 -29.97 0.96 -2.06
N THR A 17 -31.30 1.02 -1.95
CA THR A 17 -32.08 2.18 -1.49
C THR A 17 -31.65 2.68 -0.10
N SER A 18 -31.63 3.98 0.19
CA SER A 18 -31.21 4.46 1.52
C SER A 18 -32.04 3.84 2.66
N VAL A 19 -31.40 3.54 3.80
CA VAL A 19 -32.04 2.90 4.97
C VAL A 19 -33.24 3.72 5.45
N THR A 20 -33.11 5.04 5.46
CA THR A 20 -34.19 5.99 5.80
C THR A 20 -35.39 5.85 4.86
N LYS A 21 -35.15 5.63 3.57
CA LYS A 21 -36.21 5.46 2.56
C LYS A 21 -36.86 4.07 2.64
N ILE A 22 -36.10 3.02 2.96
CA ILE A 22 -36.66 1.69 3.26
C ILE A 22 -37.59 1.76 4.47
N TYR A 23 -37.16 2.43 5.54
CA TYR A 23 -37.96 2.63 6.73
C TYR A 23 -39.27 3.36 6.44
N SER A 24 -39.20 4.53 5.78
CA SER A 24 -40.39 5.33 5.49
C SER A 24 -41.37 4.59 4.56
N GLN A 25 -40.88 3.86 3.57
CA GLN A 25 -41.71 3.07 2.67
C GLN A 25 -42.44 1.93 3.39
N GLU A 26 -41.78 1.19 4.27
CA GLU A 26 -42.43 0.11 5.02
C GLU A 26 -43.46 0.63 6.04
N VAL A 27 -43.20 1.78 6.65
CA VAL A 27 -44.17 2.46 7.52
C VAL A 27 -45.42 2.85 6.72
N VAL A 28 -45.23 3.48 5.54
CA VAL A 28 -46.34 3.87 4.66
C VAL A 28 -47.12 2.65 4.17
N LYS A 29 -46.42 1.61 3.69
CA LYS A 29 -47.02 0.37 3.20
C LYS A 29 -47.89 -0.30 4.26
N THR A 30 -47.35 -0.45 5.47
CA THR A 30 -48.06 -1.12 6.57
C THR A 30 -49.27 -0.31 7.05
N ARG A 31 -49.21 1.03 6.97
CA ARG A 31 -50.36 1.91 7.25
C ARG A 31 -51.46 1.78 6.20
N LEU A 32 -51.11 1.66 4.92
CA LEU A 32 -52.09 1.42 3.86
C LEU A 32 -52.78 0.06 4.03
N GLU A 33 -52.04 -0.96 4.45
CA GLU A 33 -52.57 -2.29 4.74
C GLU A 33 -53.41 -2.31 6.04
N ASN A 34 -53.17 -1.40 6.99
CA ASN A 34 -53.86 -1.34 8.29
C ASN A 34 -54.20 0.12 8.70
N PRO A 35 -55.30 0.69 8.17
CA PRO A 35 -55.63 2.11 8.33
C PRO A 35 -55.92 2.57 9.77
N GLY A 36 -56.22 1.64 10.67
CA GLY A 36 -56.65 1.92 12.05
C GLY A 36 -55.55 1.89 13.12
N ILE A 37 -54.29 1.57 12.77
CA ILE A 37 -53.25 1.33 13.78
C ILE A 37 -52.30 2.53 13.89
N SER A 38 -52.09 2.99 15.13
CA SER A 38 -51.15 4.07 15.45
C SER A 38 -49.70 3.62 15.25
N THR A 39 -48.91 4.43 14.53
CA THR A 39 -47.55 4.11 14.10
C THR A 39 -46.61 3.75 15.26
N GLY A 40 -46.77 4.40 16.41
CA GLY A 40 -45.91 4.18 17.59
C GLY A 40 -46.11 2.86 18.33
N LEU A 41 -47.18 2.11 18.02
CA LEU A 41 -47.45 0.79 18.61
C LEU A 41 -46.89 -0.37 17.77
N ILE A 42 -46.70 -0.17 16.47
CA ILE A 42 -46.18 -1.20 15.54
C ILE A 42 -44.71 -0.99 15.23
N PHE A 43 -44.28 0.26 15.06
CA PHE A 43 -42.95 0.57 14.57
C PHE A 43 -42.06 1.14 15.68
N PRO A 44 -40.88 0.52 15.94
CA PRO A 44 -39.84 1.18 16.71
C PRO A 44 -39.33 2.41 15.96
N SER A 45 -38.78 3.39 16.69
CA SER A 45 -38.20 4.58 16.07
C SER A 45 -37.04 4.20 15.13
N LEU A 46 -36.81 5.01 14.09
CA LEU A 46 -35.67 4.82 13.19
C LEU A 46 -34.34 4.74 13.97
N SER A 47 -34.16 5.60 14.99
CA SER A 47 -32.97 5.58 15.85
C SER A 47 -32.77 4.25 16.59
N SER A 48 -33.84 3.52 16.92
CA SER A 48 -33.78 2.24 17.62
C SER A 48 -33.36 1.09 16.69
N ILE A 49 -33.68 1.17 15.39
CA ILE A 49 -33.42 0.08 14.44
C ILE A 49 -32.33 0.37 13.40
N ASP A 50 -31.90 1.62 13.26
CA ASP A 50 -30.84 2.09 12.34
C ASP A 50 -29.64 1.13 12.36
N ALA A 51 -29.03 0.96 13.54
CA ALA A 51 -27.84 0.14 13.69
C ALA A 51 -28.08 -1.31 13.23
N SER A 52 -29.28 -1.86 13.46
CA SER A 52 -29.62 -3.20 12.99
C SER A 52 -29.79 -3.26 11.48
N LEU A 53 -30.34 -2.22 10.85
CA LEU A 53 -30.53 -2.17 9.40
C LEU A 53 -29.18 -2.01 8.69
N TYR A 54 -28.30 -1.14 9.19
CA TYR A 54 -26.94 -1.01 8.66
C TYR A 54 -26.10 -2.28 8.88
N ARG A 55 -26.25 -2.98 10.02
CA ARG A 55 -25.61 -4.28 10.23
C ARG A 55 -26.11 -5.36 9.27
N MET A 56 -27.39 -5.33 8.89
CA MET A 56 -27.91 -6.26 7.88
C MET A 56 -27.40 -5.91 6.49
N ARG A 57 -27.35 -4.61 6.18
CA ARG A 57 -26.79 -4.10 4.93
C ARG A 57 -25.30 -4.41 4.78
N SER A 58 -24.51 -4.31 5.85
CA SER A 58 -23.07 -4.59 5.76
C SER A 58 -22.77 -6.04 5.37
N LYS A 59 -23.67 -6.99 5.67
CA LYS A 59 -23.54 -8.40 5.22
C LYS A 59 -23.65 -8.59 3.71
N ARG A 60 -24.16 -7.60 2.97
CA ARG A 60 -24.21 -7.64 1.49
C ARG A 60 -22.85 -7.36 0.87
N TYR A 61 -22.06 -6.51 1.52
CA TYR A 61 -20.78 -6.07 1.00
C TYR A 61 -19.67 -6.96 1.57
N PRO A 62 -18.65 -7.30 0.76
CA PRO A 62 -17.47 -7.96 1.29
C PRO A 62 -16.85 -7.09 2.38
N THR A 63 -16.33 -7.73 3.43
CA THR A 63 -15.54 -7.03 4.43
C THR A 63 -14.35 -6.38 3.75
N LEU A 64 -14.05 -5.14 4.14
CA LEU A 64 -12.82 -4.50 3.69
C LEU A 64 -11.63 -5.41 4.03
N PRO A 65 -10.76 -5.72 3.05
CA PRO A 65 -9.59 -6.55 3.29
C PRO A 65 -8.70 -5.89 4.34
N LYS A 66 -8.20 -6.69 5.30
CA LYS A 66 -7.36 -6.17 6.39
C LYS A 66 -5.88 -6.32 6.09
N CYS A 67 -5.51 -7.27 5.24
CA CYS A 67 -4.16 -7.50 4.77
C CYS A 67 -4.17 -7.86 3.27
N LEU A 68 -2.97 -7.91 2.67
CA LEU A 68 -2.82 -8.19 1.23
C LEU A 68 -3.40 -9.55 0.82
N THR A 69 -3.28 -10.56 1.68
CA THR A 69 -3.78 -11.92 1.40
C THR A 69 -5.30 -11.97 1.28
N ASP A 70 -6.01 -11.01 1.86
CA ASP A 70 -7.47 -10.89 1.75
C ASP A 70 -7.89 -10.30 0.39
N LEU A 71 -6.96 -9.71 -0.36
CA LEU A 71 -7.22 -9.02 -1.62
C LEU A 71 -7.19 -10.02 -2.80
N SER A 72 -8.36 -10.53 -3.17
CA SER A 72 -8.52 -11.40 -4.34
C SER A 72 -8.75 -10.57 -5.62
N LEU A 73 -7.67 -10.14 -6.26
CA LEU A 73 -7.72 -9.50 -7.58
C LEU A 73 -7.62 -10.55 -8.71
N PRO A 74 -8.47 -10.47 -9.75
CA PRO A 74 -8.28 -11.23 -10.99
C PRO A 74 -6.90 -10.95 -11.61
N GLU A 75 -6.25 -11.97 -12.19
CA GLU A 75 -4.90 -11.85 -12.78
C GLU A 75 -4.78 -10.73 -13.82
N GLU A 76 -5.82 -10.57 -14.63
CA GLU A 76 -5.96 -9.50 -15.62
C GLU A 76 -5.86 -8.08 -15.03
N TRP A 77 -6.16 -7.89 -13.74
CA TRP A 77 -6.11 -6.59 -13.05
C TRP A 77 -4.88 -6.45 -12.17
N LYS A 78 -4.07 -7.50 -12.03
CA LYS A 78 -2.79 -7.42 -11.33
C LYS A 78 -1.73 -6.71 -12.16
N LEU A 79 -1.93 -6.60 -13.48
CA LEU A 79 -1.00 -5.95 -14.39
C LEU A 79 -1.64 -4.73 -15.07
N THR A 80 -0.84 -3.69 -15.29
CA THR A 80 -1.21 -2.55 -16.14
C THR A 80 -1.22 -2.95 -17.61
N LYS A 81 -1.79 -2.10 -18.49
CA LYS A 81 -1.70 -2.27 -19.96
C LYS A 81 -0.26 -2.33 -20.50
N LYS A 82 0.74 -1.95 -19.69
CA LYS A 82 2.17 -2.03 -19.99
C LYS A 82 2.86 -3.27 -19.41
N GLY A 83 2.09 -4.22 -18.85
CA GLY A 83 2.60 -5.45 -18.25
C GLY A 83 3.31 -5.27 -16.91
N GLN A 84 3.08 -4.15 -16.22
CA GLN A 84 3.70 -3.85 -14.93
C GLN A 84 2.75 -4.18 -13.79
N PRO A 85 3.21 -4.64 -12.61
CA PRO A 85 2.34 -4.84 -11.45
C PRO A 85 1.55 -3.57 -11.11
N PHE A 86 0.23 -3.68 -11.06
CA PHE A 86 -0.69 -2.58 -10.72
C PHE A 86 -0.77 -2.37 -9.21
N PHE A 87 -0.80 -3.47 -8.45
CA PHE A 87 -0.74 -3.46 -7.00
C PHE A 87 0.69 -3.76 -6.54
N LEU A 88 1.33 -2.79 -5.91
CA LEU A 88 2.53 -2.99 -5.11
C LEU A 88 2.16 -2.57 -3.70
N VAL A 89 2.32 -3.48 -2.74
CA VAL A 89 2.13 -3.14 -1.32
C VAL A 89 3.24 -2.21 -0.93
N ASP A 90 2.86 -0.96 -0.65
CA ASP A 90 3.74 0.02 -0.04
C ASP A 90 3.83 -0.26 1.47
N GLU A 91 4.39 -1.41 1.81
CA GLU A 91 5.06 -1.52 3.10
C GLU A 91 6.49 -1.07 2.86
N ALA A 92 6.61 0.25 2.67
CA ALA A 92 7.84 0.97 2.44
C ALA A 92 8.90 0.61 3.49
N CYS A 93 9.64 -0.46 3.23
CA CYS A 93 10.80 -0.88 4.02
C CYS A 93 11.72 0.32 4.24
N ASN A 94 11.97 1.11 3.18
CA ASN A 94 12.75 2.35 3.26
C ASN A 94 12.14 3.42 4.20
N HIS A 95 10.82 3.68 4.16
CA HIS A 95 10.21 4.67 5.06
C HIS A 95 10.11 4.16 6.51
N SER A 96 9.96 2.86 6.71
CA SER A 96 9.96 2.23 8.03
C SER A 96 11.34 2.28 8.66
N ILE A 97 12.38 1.86 7.93
CA ILE A 97 13.78 1.93 8.34
C ILE A 97 14.15 3.39 8.63
N TRP A 98 13.80 4.32 7.74
CA TRP A 98 14.09 5.75 7.95
C TRP A 98 13.39 6.35 9.17
N ARG A 99 12.13 5.97 9.42
CA ARG A 99 11.42 6.37 10.65
C ARG A 99 12.13 5.84 11.89
N LYS A 100 12.61 4.59 11.87
CA LYS A 100 13.35 4.03 13.00
C LYS A 100 14.69 4.73 13.23
N ILE A 101 15.41 5.06 12.14
CA ILE A 101 16.64 5.86 12.19
C ILE A 101 16.37 7.22 12.86
N GLN A 102 15.27 7.89 12.50
CA GLN A 102 14.87 9.17 13.09
C GLN A 102 14.49 9.03 14.57
N GLU A 103 13.70 8.03 14.91
CA GLU A 103 13.27 7.72 16.28
C GLU A 103 14.45 7.50 17.21
N LEU A 104 15.47 6.77 16.75
CA LEU A 104 16.70 6.49 17.50
C LEU A 104 17.73 7.63 17.45
N GLY A 105 17.43 8.74 16.75
CA GLY A 105 18.34 9.88 16.62
C GLY A 105 19.57 9.63 15.73
N LEU A 106 19.60 8.52 14.99
CA LEU A 106 20.70 8.11 14.12
C LEU A 106 20.84 9.01 12.88
N SER A 107 19.80 9.79 12.52
CA SER A 107 19.84 10.71 11.37
C SER A 107 21.00 11.71 11.41
N ARG A 108 21.46 12.07 12.62
CA ARG A 108 22.59 13.00 12.81
C ARG A 108 23.92 12.39 12.39
N LEU A 109 24.05 11.07 12.45
CA LEU A 109 25.24 10.36 12.00
C LEU A 109 25.30 10.37 10.47
N VAL A 110 24.18 10.02 9.83
CA VAL A 110 24.02 9.93 8.37
C VAL A 110 24.10 11.29 7.66
N SER A 111 23.69 12.37 8.33
CA SER A 111 23.66 13.71 7.72
C SER A 111 25.00 14.45 7.83
N SER A 112 25.94 13.94 8.63
CA SER A 112 27.19 14.63 8.93
C SER A 112 28.30 14.36 7.92
N SER A 113 28.11 13.42 6.98
CA SER A 113 29.05 13.08 5.89
C SER A 113 29.33 14.23 4.91
N ARG A 114 28.61 15.36 5.04
CA ARG A 114 28.88 16.61 4.30
C ARG A 114 29.81 17.58 5.02
N ARG A 115 30.20 17.29 6.27
CA ARG A 115 31.20 18.06 7.03
C ARG A 115 32.47 17.23 7.06
N GLU A 116 33.60 17.88 6.82
CA GLU A 116 34.96 17.31 6.82
C GLU A 116 35.40 16.86 8.23
N ILE A 117 34.62 16.01 8.90
CA ILE A 117 35.02 15.38 10.15
C ILE A 117 35.50 13.99 9.78
N ASN A 118 36.82 13.81 9.83
CA ASN A 118 37.52 12.58 9.45
C ASN A 118 37.39 11.53 10.57
N ASP A 119 36.16 11.26 11.00
CA ASP A 119 35.87 10.30 12.07
C ASP A 119 35.47 8.95 11.46
N ASP A 120 36.29 7.93 11.75
CA ASP A 120 36.13 6.57 11.26
C ASP A 120 34.80 5.94 11.72
N ASP A 121 34.33 6.31 12.92
CA ASP A 121 33.07 5.80 13.48
C ASP A 121 31.85 6.35 12.74
N HIS A 122 31.90 7.59 12.24
CA HIS A 122 30.83 8.17 11.43
C HIS A 122 30.75 7.50 10.05
N LYS A 123 31.91 7.24 9.41
CA LYS A 123 31.95 6.51 8.13
C LYS A 123 31.42 5.09 8.27
N LYS A 124 31.69 4.43 9.40
CA LYS A 124 31.12 3.11 9.73
C LYS A 124 29.61 3.20 9.92
N ALA A 125 29.13 4.16 10.70
CA ALA A 125 27.70 4.39 10.92
C ALA A 125 26.95 4.64 9.60
N ASP A 126 27.53 5.42 8.69
CA ASP A 126 26.95 5.67 7.36
C ASP A 126 26.81 4.38 6.55
N ARG A 127 27.88 3.58 6.48
CA ARG A 127 27.86 2.30 5.75
C ARG A 127 26.90 1.30 6.35
N TRP A 128 26.78 1.26 7.67
CA TRP A 128 25.84 0.40 8.38
C TRP A 128 24.39 0.80 8.10
N VAL A 129 24.05 2.09 8.20
CA VAL A 129 22.70 2.58 7.95
C VAL A 129 22.32 2.50 6.46
N LEU A 130 23.20 2.91 5.56
CA LEU A 130 22.96 2.79 4.12
C LEU A 130 22.90 1.32 3.70
N GLY A 131 23.76 0.48 4.28
CA GLY A 131 23.75 -0.97 4.07
C GLY A 131 22.41 -1.60 4.44
N ALA A 132 21.78 -1.16 5.54
CA ALA A 132 20.44 -1.62 5.93
C ALA A 132 19.37 -1.32 4.86
N ILE A 133 19.44 -0.16 4.21
CA ILE A 133 18.54 0.25 3.12
C ILE A 133 18.87 -0.54 1.84
N ASP A 134 20.15 -0.71 1.55
CA ASP A 134 20.64 -1.39 0.36
C ASP A 134 20.41 -2.91 0.38
N LEU A 135 20.02 -3.50 1.52
CA LEU A 135 19.57 -4.90 1.58
C LEU A 135 18.42 -5.19 0.60
N ALA A 136 17.61 -4.20 0.26
CA ALA A 136 16.52 -4.37 -0.70
C ALA A 136 17.04 -4.60 -2.14
N LEU A 137 18.30 -4.31 -2.40
CA LEU A 137 18.93 -4.32 -3.71
C LEU A 137 19.81 -5.55 -3.95
N ILE A 138 19.95 -6.44 -2.98
CA ILE A 138 20.82 -7.63 -3.06
C ILE A 138 19.98 -8.92 -3.19
N PRO A 139 20.56 -10.03 -3.69
CA PRO A 139 19.86 -11.31 -3.74
C PRO A 139 19.26 -11.70 -2.38
N PRO A 140 18.00 -12.18 -2.32
CA PRO A 140 17.36 -12.61 -1.08
C PRO A 140 18.20 -13.60 -0.27
N SER A 141 18.90 -14.53 -0.94
CA SER A 141 19.77 -15.52 -0.30
C SER A 141 20.98 -14.92 0.42
N LEU A 142 21.32 -13.66 0.16
CA LEU A 142 22.47 -12.98 0.77
C LEU A 142 22.07 -12.00 1.87
N VAL A 143 20.78 -11.70 2.02
CA VAL A 143 20.28 -10.68 2.97
C VAL A 143 20.80 -10.94 4.38
N GLU A 144 20.63 -12.15 4.89
CA GLU A 144 21.05 -12.54 6.23
C GLU A 144 22.57 -12.43 6.41
N THR A 145 23.33 -13.07 5.51
CA THR A 145 24.80 -13.07 5.56
C THR A 145 25.41 -11.67 5.44
N THR A 146 24.81 -10.81 4.61
CA THR A 146 25.26 -9.43 4.41
C THR A 146 24.96 -8.59 5.64
N TRP A 147 23.77 -8.76 6.23
CA TRP A 147 23.41 -8.03 7.44
C TRP A 147 24.30 -8.41 8.62
N VAL A 148 24.60 -9.69 8.81
CA VAL A 148 25.55 -10.15 9.84
C VAL A 148 26.93 -9.52 9.67
N SER A 149 27.42 -9.46 8.43
CA SER A 149 28.70 -8.80 8.12
C SER A 149 28.65 -7.30 8.41
N LEU A 150 27.55 -6.64 8.03
CA LEU A 150 27.33 -5.21 8.34
C LEU A 150 27.32 -4.94 9.85
N MET A 151 26.66 -5.81 10.62
CA MET A 151 26.63 -5.70 12.07
C MET A 151 28.03 -5.85 12.69
N ASN A 152 28.82 -6.82 12.22
CA ASN A 152 30.15 -7.08 12.79
C ASN A 152 31.17 -5.99 12.44
N ASP A 153 31.17 -5.53 11.19
CA ASP A 153 32.26 -4.69 10.67
C ASP A 153 31.96 -3.18 10.82
N TYR A 154 30.68 -2.80 10.84
CA TYR A 154 30.26 -1.40 10.72
C TYR A 154 29.38 -0.89 11.86
N THR A 155 28.93 -1.74 12.81
CA THR A 155 28.18 -1.24 13.97
C THR A 155 29.08 -0.36 14.85
N PRO A 156 28.69 0.90 15.11
CA PRO A 156 29.46 1.78 15.98
C PRO A 156 29.46 1.31 17.44
N LYS A 157 30.64 1.02 18.02
CA LYS A 157 30.78 0.44 19.38
C LYS A 157 30.24 1.34 20.50
N ASN A 158 30.28 2.66 20.31
CA ASN A 158 29.91 3.64 21.32
C ASN A 158 28.41 3.99 21.31
N TYR A 159 27.62 3.35 20.45
CA TYR A 159 26.21 3.70 20.25
C TYR A 159 25.30 2.63 20.82
N GLN A 160 24.83 2.84 22.05
CA GLN A 160 23.87 1.94 22.70
C GLN A 160 22.57 1.78 21.89
N VAL A 161 22.19 2.81 21.13
CA VAL A 161 21.05 2.79 20.19
C VAL A 161 21.28 1.91 18.96
N ALA A 162 22.53 1.54 18.65
CA ALA A 162 22.84 0.70 17.50
C ALA A 162 22.37 -0.74 17.69
N SER A 163 22.44 -1.26 18.92
CA SER A 163 21.83 -2.55 19.26
C SER A 163 20.32 -2.53 19.00
N GLN A 164 19.62 -1.47 19.41
CA GLN A 164 18.18 -1.36 19.22
C GLN A 164 17.79 -1.30 17.73
N PHE A 165 18.63 -0.69 16.89
CA PHE A 165 18.42 -0.69 15.44
C PHE A 165 18.69 -2.06 14.83
N ASN A 166 19.75 -2.75 15.27
CA ASN A 166 20.06 -4.10 14.82
C ASN A 166 18.93 -5.08 15.16
N ASP A 167 18.43 -5.05 16.41
CA ASP A 167 17.31 -5.88 16.85
C ASP A 167 16.05 -5.61 16.03
N PHE A 168 15.79 -4.33 15.72
CA PHE A 168 14.71 -3.94 14.83
C PHE A 168 14.88 -4.53 13.41
N MET A 169 16.07 -4.41 12.81
CA MET A 169 16.33 -4.93 11.47
C MET A 169 16.20 -6.45 11.42
N VAL A 170 16.73 -7.17 12.43
CA VAL A 170 16.65 -8.63 12.53
C VAL A 170 15.19 -9.09 12.62
N SER A 171 14.45 -8.58 13.60
CA SER A 171 13.05 -8.98 13.84
C SER A 171 12.07 -8.53 12.74
N THR A 172 12.40 -7.45 12.04
CA THR A 172 11.47 -6.85 11.06
C THR A 172 11.73 -7.34 9.64
N TYR A 173 13.00 -7.50 9.25
CA TYR A 173 13.38 -7.72 7.84
C TYR A 173 14.33 -8.90 7.57
N VAL A 174 15.20 -9.30 8.50
CA VAL A 174 16.34 -10.17 8.17
C VAL A 174 16.20 -11.63 8.63
N GLU A 175 15.63 -11.88 9.81
CA GLU A 175 15.52 -13.24 10.35
C GLU A 175 14.53 -14.09 9.53
N ASN A 176 15.06 -15.05 8.76
CA ASN A 176 14.22 -15.96 7.99
C ASN A 176 13.30 -16.74 8.95
N ASP A 177 12.02 -16.86 8.57
CA ASP A 177 10.93 -17.56 9.29
C ASP A 177 10.29 -16.86 10.51
N SER A 178 10.87 -15.80 11.07
CA SER A 178 10.30 -15.04 12.20
C SER A 178 10.07 -13.55 11.92
N THR A 179 10.42 -13.09 10.71
CA THR A 179 10.31 -11.68 10.35
C THR A 179 8.88 -11.19 10.23
N ARG A 180 8.69 -9.94 10.63
CA ARG A 180 7.42 -9.24 10.40
C ARG A 180 7.11 -9.08 8.92
N PHE A 181 8.12 -8.79 8.10
CA PHE A 181 7.99 -8.62 6.66
C PHE A 181 8.95 -9.56 5.93
N GLY A 182 8.38 -10.57 5.27
CA GLY A 182 9.14 -11.51 4.45
C GLY A 182 9.92 -10.82 3.34
N VAL A 183 11.08 -11.38 2.99
CA VAL A 183 12.00 -10.82 1.99
C VAL A 183 11.33 -10.59 0.64
N ASP A 184 10.35 -11.40 0.27
CA ASP A 184 9.56 -11.30 -0.95
C ASP A 184 8.71 -10.03 -1.05
N ILE A 185 8.38 -9.40 0.09
CA ILE A 185 7.54 -8.21 0.15
C ILE A 185 8.34 -6.94 -0.15
N TRP A 186 9.57 -6.84 0.39
CA TRP A 186 10.34 -5.60 0.38
C TRP A 186 11.60 -5.63 -0.48
N ASN A 187 12.11 -6.81 -0.83
CA ASN A 187 13.27 -6.93 -1.68
C ASN A 187 12.90 -6.65 -3.15
N VAL A 188 13.67 -5.78 -3.81
CA VAL A 188 13.42 -5.36 -5.19
C VAL A 188 14.48 -5.88 -6.16
N TYR A 189 15.35 -6.79 -5.72
CA TYR A 189 16.44 -7.34 -6.53
C TYR A 189 15.93 -7.98 -7.82
N GLU A 190 14.95 -8.88 -7.71
CA GLU A 190 14.36 -9.54 -8.88
C GLU A 190 13.67 -8.55 -9.82
N ALA A 191 13.05 -7.50 -9.27
CA ALA A 191 12.47 -6.44 -10.10
C ALA A 191 13.57 -5.72 -10.92
N ILE A 192 14.73 -5.44 -10.31
CA ILE A 192 15.87 -4.80 -10.99
C ILE A 192 16.42 -5.70 -12.09
N VAL A 193 16.68 -6.98 -11.77
CA VAL A 193 17.21 -7.96 -12.73
C VAL A 193 16.28 -8.12 -13.94
N ASN A 194 14.97 -8.17 -13.68
CA ASN A 194 13.96 -8.31 -14.73
C ASN A 194 13.56 -6.98 -15.40
N ARG A 195 14.28 -5.88 -15.14
CA ARG A 195 13.99 -4.53 -15.65
C ARG A 195 12.55 -4.06 -15.39
N ARG A 196 11.98 -4.49 -14.27
CA ARG A 196 10.67 -4.06 -13.75
C ARG A 196 10.85 -2.81 -12.88
N LEU A 197 9.75 -2.10 -12.66
CA LEU A 197 9.76 -0.92 -11.80
C LEU A 197 9.99 -1.35 -10.34
N ARG A 198 10.84 -0.59 -9.63
CA ARG A 198 11.14 -0.81 -8.21
C ARG A 198 10.07 -0.30 -7.27
N THR A 199 9.31 0.72 -7.68
CA THR A 199 8.28 1.37 -6.85
C THR A 199 7.06 1.75 -7.69
N ASN A 200 5.93 1.96 -7.03
CA ASN A 200 4.66 2.40 -7.60
C ASN A 200 4.51 3.93 -7.66
N ASN A 201 5.60 4.71 -7.59
CA ASN A 201 5.52 6.19 -7.60
C ASN A 201 4.67 6.76 -8.75
N HIS A 202 4.59 6.05 -9.87
CA HIS A 202 3.74 6.42 -11.00
C HIS A 202 2.24 6.27 -10.68
N VAL A 203 1.84 5.21 -9.98
CA VAL A 203 0.47 5.01 -9.47
C VAL A 203 0.15 6.01 -8.36
N GLU A 204 1.09 6.27 -7.44
CA GLU A 204 0.91 7.31 -6.42
C GLU A 204 0.73 8.69 -7.02
N GLY A 205 1.54 9.02 -8.04
CA GLY A 205 1.43 10.26 -8.79
C GLY A 205 0.07 10.39 -9.46
N TYR A 206 -0.40 9.32 -10.11
CA TYR A 206 -1.74 9.26 -10.70
C TYR A 206 -2.84 9.47 -9.65
N ASN A 207 -2.81 8.72 -8.55
CA ASN A 207 -3.82 8.84 -7.49
C ASN A 207 -3.81 10.25 -6.85
N ARG A 208 -2.64 10.87 -6.69
CA ARG A 208 -2.51 12.23 -6.20
C ARG A 208 -3.12 13.25 -7.16
N GLN A 209 -2.90 13.08 -8.47
CA GLN A 209 -3.52 13.91 -9.50
C GLN A 209 -5.04 13.74 -9.47
N MET A 210 -5.56 12.51 -9.49
CA MET A 210 -7.00 12.24 -9.41
C MET A 210 -7.64 12.86 -8.16
N LYS A 211 -6.97 12.77 -7.01
CA LYS A 211 -7.45 13.39 -5.77
C LYS A 211 -7.52 14.92 -5.87
N ALA A 212 -6.65 15.55 -6.66
CA ALA A 212 -6.67 16.99 -6.89
C ALA A 212 -7.76 17.41 -7.90
N GLU A 213 -8.13 16.53 -8.82
CA GLU A 213 -9.16 16.79 -9.83
C GLU A 213 -10.59 16.67 -9.28
N PHE A 214 -10.82 15.79 -8.30
CA PHE A 214 -12.15 15.66 -7.70
C PHE A 214 -12.39 16.66 -6.56
N PRO A 215 -13.54 17.37 -6.54
CA PRO A 215 -14.01 18.05 -5.34
C PRO A 215 -14.33 17.01 -4.24
N ILE A 216 -14.44 17.46 -2.98
CA ILE A 216 -14.66 16.57 -1.82
C ILE A 216 -15.93 15.71 -1.98
N HIS A 217 -16.96 16.25 -2.65
CA HIS A 217 -18.21 15.55 -2.97
C HIS A 217 -18.64 15.87 -4.42
N PRO A 218 -18.11 15.16 -5.43
CA PRO A 218 -18.47 15.41 -6.82
C PRO A 218 -19.89 14.92 -7.09
N HIS A 219 -20.62 15.63 -7.96
CA HIS A 219 -21.84 15.09 -8.54
C HIS A 219 -21.50 13.87 -9.40
N ILE A 220 -22.42 12.90 -9.51
CA ILE A 220 -22.15 11.65 -10.26
C ILE A 220 -21.76 11.94 -11.72
N ASP A 221 -22.34 12.95 -12.35
CA ASP A 221 -22.01 13.33 -13.73
C ASP A 221 -20.60 13.93 -13.84
N GLN A 222 -20.20 14.76 -12.86
CA GLN A 222 -18.84 15.29 -12.81
C GLN A 222 -17.83 14.16 -12.60
N PHE A 223 -18.17 13.20 -11.72
CA PHE A 223 -17.34 12.04 -11.47
C PHE A 223 -17.13 11.20 -12.74
N ILE A 224 -18.22 10.90 -13.46
CA ILE A 224 -18.18 10.13 -14.70
C ILE A 224 -17.39 10.87 -15.78
N GLU A 225 -17.62 12.18 -15.93
CA GLU A 225 -17.00 12.96 -16.99
C GLU A 225 -15.48 13.13 -16.76
N THR A 226 -15.05 13.39 -15.52
CA THR A 226 -13.62 13.41 -15.17
C THR A 226 -12.96 12.06 -15.43
N LEU A 227 -13.61 10.94 -15.06
CA LEU A 227 -13.07 9.61 -15.35
C LEU A 227 -12.98 9.32 -16.85
N ARG A 228 -13.96 9.77 -17.65
CA ARG A 228 -13.94 9.62 -19.10
C ARG A 228 -12.78 10.40 -19.72
N MET A 229 -12.61 11.66 -19.34
CA MET A 229 -11.49 12.49 -19.83
C MET A 229 -10.14 11.88 -19.46
N GLU A 230 -9.98 11.42 -18.22
CA GLU A 230 -8.73 10.78 -17.78
C GLU A 230 -8.49 9.45 -18.52
N HIS A 231 -9.53 8.66 -18.77
CA HIS A 231 -9.41 7.43 -19.54
C HIS A 231 -8.86 7.68 -20.95
N GLU A 232 -9.44 8.66 -21.67
CA GLU A 232 -8.98 9.05 -23.00
C GLU A 232 -7.54 9.59 -22.97
N TYR A 233 -7.20 10.40 -21.96
CA TYR A 233 -5.85 10.91 -21.78
C TYR A 233 -4.82 9.80 -21.58
N GLN A 234 -5.11 8.83 -20.72
CA GLN A 234 -4.24 7.67 -20.48
C GLN A 234 -4.15 6.76 -21.70
N HIS A 235 -5.23 6.62 -22.46
CA HIS A 235 -5.24 5.89 -23.74
C HIS A 235 -4.29 6.55 -24.74
N HIS A 236 -4.44 7.85 -24.95
CA HIS A 236 -3.56 8.64 -25.82
C HIS A 236 -2.09 8.56 -25.35
N ILE A 237 -1.81 8.65 -24.05
CA ILE A 237 -0.45 8.46 -23.53
C ILE A 237 0.08 7.05 -23.84
N ALA A 238 -0.74 6.02 -23.69
CA ALA A 238 -0.34 4.64 -23.98
C ALA A 238 0.01 4.46 -25.46
N GLU A 239 -0.83 4.94 -26.37
CA GLU A 239 -0.59 4.92 -27.83
C GLU A 239 0.64 5.74 -28.19
N ALA A 240 0.74 6.99 -27.69
CA ALA A 240 1.90 7.83 -27.92
C ALA A 240 3.18 7.20 -27.38
N SER A 241 3.12 6.44 -26.28
CA SER A 241 4.28 5.73 -25.73
C SER A 241 4.75 4.54 -26.56
N GLN A 242 3.90 4.00 -27.44
CA GLN A 242 4.30 2.99 -28.44
C GLN A 242 5.09 3.63 -29.60
N VAL A 243 4.84 4.92 -29.89
CA VAL A 243 5.51 5.66 -30.98
C VAL A 243 6.74 6.44 -30.46
N GLN A 244 6.63 7.06 -29.30
CA GLN A 244 7.67 7.86 -28.64
C GLN A 244 7.97 7.29 -27.26
N LEU A 245 9.00 6.45 -27.18
CA LEU A 245 9.49 5.92 -25.92
C LEU A 245 10.05 7.08 -25.07
N ARG A 246 9.31 7.48 -24.02
CA ARG A 246 9.85 8.39 -22.99
C ARG A 246 11.07 7.72 -22.37
N ARG A 247 12.26 8.23 -22.71
CA ARG A 247 13.52 7.69 -22.19
C ARG A 247 13.66 8.04 -20.73
N ARG A 248 13.90 7.03 -19.90
CA ARG A 248 14.34 7.22 -18.52
C ARG A 248 15.67 7.97 -18.52
N LYS A 249 15.94 8.72 -17.45
CA LYS A 249 17.24 9.40 -17.31
C LYS A 249 18.35 8.34 -17.30
N LYS A 250 19.34 8.53 -18.16
CA LYS A 250 20.49 7.63 -18.35
C LYS A 250 21.18 7.19 -17.05
N ILE A 251 21.22 8.08 -16.04
CA ILE A 251 21.81 7.78 -14.72
C ILE A 251 21.17 6.55 -14.05
N TYR A 252 19.86 6.40 -14.15
CA TYR A 252 19.18 5.27 -13.51
C TYR A 252 19.42 3.98 -14.26
N ASP A 253 19.45 4.04 -15.60
CA ASP A 253 19.78 2.87 -16.42
C ASP A 253 21.22 2.42 -16.16
N GLN A 254 22.16 3.36 -15.96
CA GLN A 254 23.53 3.04 -15.59
C GLN A 254 23.65 2.36 -14.23
N ILE A 255 22.87 2.79 -13.23
CA ILE A 255 22.83 2.15 -11.91
C ILE A 255 22.29 0.74 -12.03
N ASP A 256 21.17 0.56 -12.72
CA ASP A 256 20.55 -0.76 -12.88
C ASP A 256 21.47 -1.71 -13.68
N ILE A 257 22.17 -1.21 -14.71
CA ILE A 257 23.21 -1.97 -15.43
C ILE A 257 24.33 -2.41 -14.48
N LYS A 258 24.85 -1.51 -13.64
CA LYS A 258 25.92 -1.86 -12.68
C LYS A 258 25.48 -2.96 -11.72
N LEU A 259 24.26 -2.88 -11.19
CA LEU A 259 23.71 -3.90 -10.30
C LEU A 259 23.60 -5.28 -11.00
N VAL A 260 23.18 -5.30 -12.26
CA VAL A 260 23.13 -6.53 -13.07
C VAL A 260 24.52 -7.07 -13.37
N THR A 261 25.48 -6.22 -13.73
CA THR A 261 26.86 -6.64 -13.97
C THR A 261 27.50 -7.23 -12.71
N TRP A 262 27.31 -6.60 -11.54
CA TRP A 262 27.81 -7.14 -10.27
C TRP A 262 27.20 -8.50 -9.93
N ARG A 263 25.94 -8.75 -10.29
CA ARG A 263 25.33 -10.09 -10.20
C ARG A 263 26.08 -11.10 -11.05
N GLU A 264 26.31 -10.79 -12.33
CA GLU A 264 26.98 -11.72 -13.26
C GLU A 264 28.40 -12.05 -12.78
N GLU A 265 29.15 -11.04 -12.35
CA GLU A 265 30.48 -11.22 -11.75
C GLU A 265 30.45 -12.08 -10.49
N HIS A 266 29.41 -11.95 -9.66
CA HIS A 266 29.26 -12.75 -8.45
C HIS A 266 28.84 -14.20 -8.73
N MET A 267 27.93 -14.41 -9.69
CA MET A 267 27.49 -15.76 -10.09
C MET A 267 28.63 -16.55 -10.76
N ASN A 268 29.53 -15.86 -11.46
CA ASN A 268 30.71 -16.47 -12.09
C ASN A 268 31.88 -16.73 -11.12
N LYS A 269 31.80 -16.26 -9.86
CA LYS A 269 32.80 -16.49 -8.81
C LYS A 269 32.42 -17.66 -7.87
N LYS A 270 31.27 -18.29 -8.08
CA LYS A 270 30.91 -19.59 -7.49
C LYS A 270 31.33 -20.71 -8.44
#